data_AF-A0A0J6EC36-F1
#
_entry.id   AF-A0A0J6EC36-F1
#
_cell.length_a   1.000
_cell.length_b   1.000
_cell.length_c   1.000
_cell.angle_alpha   90.00
_cell.angle_beta   90.00
_cell.angle_gamma   90.00
#
_symmetry.space_group_name_H-M   'P 1'
#
loop_
_entity.id
_entity.type
_entity.pdbx_description
1 polymer ?
#
loop_
_entity_poly.entity_id
_entity_poly.type
_entity_poly.pdbx_seq_one_letter_code
_entity_poly.pdbx_strand_id
1 'polypeptide(L)'
;MAAASDSDRPRGGADDQLSAAALAHYLEQRGELGKPWMLQLLRLTKLKETKEAMDPQEYLQKLQEAHADLMRLGEFWKGREPEVFGGRYQPSLLVEPLPGSPEDR
;
A
#
# COMPACT_ATOMS: atom_id res chain seq x y z
N MET A 1 -39.16 29.46 -14.43
CA MET A 1 -37.75 29.10 -14.68
C MET A 1 -36.93 29.54 -13.47
N ALA A 2 -36.51 28.60 -12.63
CA ALA A 2 -35.54 28.85 -11.57
C ALA A 2 -34.41 27.86 -11.76
N ALA A 3 -33.23 28.36 -12.16
CA ALA A 3 -32.02 27.58 -12.26
C ALA A 3 -31.50 27.36 -10.83
N ALA A 4 -31.60 26.15 -10.31
CA ALA A 4 -30.90 25.76 -9.10
C ALA A 4 -29.40 25.78 -9.40
N SER A 5 -28.66 26.61 -8.66
CA SER A 5 -27.20 26.66 -8.70
C SER A 5 -26.64 25.33 -8.19
N ASP A 6 -26.18 24.47 -9.09
CA ASP A 6 -25.40 23.26 -8.80
C ASP A 6 -23.92 23.65 -8.49
N SER A 7 -23.74 24.57 -7.54
CA SER A 7 -22.43 25.04 -7.06
C SER A 7 -22.12 24.45 -5.69
N ASP A 8 -22.15 23.12 -5.56
CA ASP A 8 -21.47 22.44 -4.46
C ASP A 8 -21.19 20.96 -4.76
N ARG A 9 -20.56 20.66 -5.91
CA ARG A 9 -19.88 19.38 -6.09
C ARG A 9 -18.49 19.50 -5.46
N PRO A 10 -18.10 18.65 -4.50
CA PRO A 10 -16.73 18.65 -4.02
C PRO A 10 -15.81 18.33 -5.20
N ARG A 11 -14.94 19.28 -5.54
CA ARG A 11 -13.84 19.06 -6.49
C ARG A 11 -12.76 18.22 -5.82
N GLY A 12 -13.08 16.97 -5.49
CA GLY A 12 -12.06 15.96 -5.21
C GLY A 12 -11.50 15.50 -6.54
N GLY A 13 -10.39 16.09 -6.98
CA GLY A 13 -9.65 15.59 -8.15
C GLY A 13 -9.17 14.16 -7.88
N ALA A 14 -8.89 13.39 -8.93
CA ALA A 14 -8.31 12.05 -8.81
C ALA A 14 -7.02 12.03 -7.95
N ASP A 15 -6.32 13.17 -7.90
CA ASP A 15 -5.14 13.38 -7.06
C ASP A 15 -5.45 13.37 -5.54
N ASP A 16 -6.66 13.80 -5.14
CA ASP A 16 -7.06 13.84 -3.74
C ASP A 16 -7.29 12.42 -3.18
N GLN A 17 -7.82 11.50 -4.00
CA GLN A 17 -7.92 10.07 -3.69
C GLN A 17 -6.56 9.36 -3.64
N LEU A 18 -5.53 9.93 -4.28
CA LEU A 18 -4.17 9.38 -4.31
C LEU A 18 -3.24 10.02 -3.28
N SER A 19 -3.73 10.97 -2.47
CA SER A 19 -2.90 11.70 -1.52
C SER A 19 -2.52 10.85 -0.30
N ALA A 20 -1.38 11.14 0.31
CA ALA A 20 -0.95 10.52 1.55
C ALA A 20 -1.92 10.82 2.69
N ALA A 21 -2.53 12.02 2.71
CA ALA A 21 -3.53 12.40 3.70
C ALA A 21 -4.81 11.55 3.56
N ALA A 22 -5.33 11.39 2.34
CA ALA A 22 -6.49 10.53 2.10
C ALA A 22 -6.19 9.06 2.43
N LEU A 23 -5.00 8.57 2.07
CA LEU A 23 -4.56 7.22 2.42
C LEU A 23 -4.47 7.03 3.94
N ALA A 24 -3.91 7.99 4.69
CA ALA A 24 -3.82 7.91 6.15
C ALA A 24 -5.21 7.82 6.79
N HIS A 25 -6.15 8.69 6.37
CA HIS A 25 -7.52 8.65 6.84
C HIS A 25 -8.22 7.32 6.53
N TYR A 26 -8.01 6.79 5.32
CA TYR A 26 -8.55 5.48 4.95
C TYR A 26 -8.01 4.35 5.82
N LEU A 27 -6.71 4.33 6.09
CA LEU A 27 -6.07 3.34 6.95
C LEU A 27 -6.54 3.45 8.41
N GLU A 28 -6.73 4.67 8.90
CA GLU A 28 -7.24 4.95 10.24
C GLU A 28 -8.65 4.41 10.45
N GLN A 29 -9.56 4.70 9.51
CA GLN A 29 -10.95 4.23 9.54
C GLN A 29 -11.08 2.70 9.58
N ARG A 30 -10.08 1.99 9.02
CA ARG A 30 -10.05 0.53 8.97
C ARG A 30 -9.23 -0.10 10.09
N GLY A 31 -8.59 0.69 10.97
CA GLY A 31 -7.69 0.18 12.00
C GLY A 31 -6.40 -0.44 11.46
N GLU A 32 -6.01 -0.07 10.23
CA GLU A 32 -4.88 -0.66 9.50
C GLU A 32 -3.56 0.09 9.75
N LEU A 33 -3.60 1.26 10.41
CA LEU A 33 -2.40 2.07 10.73
C LEU A 33 -1.35 1.33 11.57
N GLY A 34 -1.76 0.30 12.34
CA GLY A 34 -0.83 -0.50 13.15
C GLY A 34 0.02 -1.49 12.34
N LYS A 35 -0.28 -1.69 11.06
CA LYS A 35 0.41 -2.67 10.21
C LYS A 35 1.67 -2.04 9.60
N PRO A 36 2.88 -2.58 9.86
CA PRO A 36 4.12 -1.97 9.39
C PRO A 36 4.19 -1.76 7.87
N TRP A 37 3.60 -2.66 7.08
CA TRP A 37 3.57 -2.53 5.62
C TRP A 37 2.61 -1.42 5.13
N MET A 38 1.56 -1.08 5.90
CA MET A 38 0.67 0.04 5.59
C MET A 38 1.36 1.38 5.84
N LEU A 39 2.23 1.45 6.86
CA LEU A 39 3.09 2.63 7.09
C LEU A 39 4.11 2.85 5.96
N GLN A 40 4.65 1.76 5.39
CA GLN A 40 5.54 1.88 4.22
C GLN A 40 4.81 2.34 2.97
N LEU A 41 3.58 1.88 2.74
CA LEU A 41 2.75 2.40 1.67
C LEU A 41 2.53 3.92 1.84
N LEU A 42 2.20 4.38 3.05
CA LEU A 42 2.02 5.80 3.36
C LEU A 42 3.31 6.61 3.11
N ARG A 43 4.47 6.11 3.51
CA ARG A 43 5.78 6.73 3.25
C ARG A 43 6.06 6.86 1.76
N LEU A 44 5.81 5.81 0.98
CA LEU A 44 6.01 5.83 -0.48
C LEU A 44 5.07 6.82 -1.17
N THR A 45 3.80 6.88 -0.77
CA THR A 45 2.84 7.86 -1.29
C THR A 45 3.33 9.29 -1.04
N LYS A 46 3.76 9.58 0.19
CA LYS A 46 4.28 10.91 0.54
C LYS A 46 5.58 11.27 -0.21
N LEU A 47 6.46 10.29 -0.45
CA LEU A 47 7.65 10.50 -1.28
C LEU A 47 7.27 10.84 -2.73
N LYS A 48 6.26 10.17 -3.28
CA LYS A 48 5.77 10.43 -4.64
C LYS A 48 5.19 11.85 -4.75
N GLU A 49 4.40 12.29 -3.77
CA GLU A 49 3.83 13.65 -3.73
C GLU A 49 4.92 14.73 -3.66
N THR A 50 5.97 14.48 -2.89
CA THR A 50 7.03 15.47 -2.63
C THR A 50 8.17 15.42 -3.65
N LYS A 51 8.12 14.49 -4.60
CA LYS A 51 9.18 14.25 -5.60
C LYS A 51 9.59 15.51 -6.36
N GLU A 52 8.64 16.30 -6.81
CA GLU A 52 8.90 17.51 -7.62
C GLU A 52 9.50 18.67 -6.80
N ALA A 53 9.43 18.59 -5.47
CA ALA A 53 9.98 19.58 -4.54
C ALA A 53 11.30 19.13 -3.89
N MET A 54 11.87 18.00 -4.34
CA MET A 54 13.04 17.37 -3.74
C MET A 54 14.19 17.26 -4.74
N ASP A 55 15.43 17.29 -4.24
CA ASP A 55 16.58 16.95 -5.05
C ASP A 55 16.47 15.48 -5.55
N PRO A 56 16.76 15.19 -6.84
CA PRO A 56 16.65 13.84 -7.37
C PRO A 56 17.50 12.79 -6.64
N GLN A 57 18.69 13.15 -6.16
CA GLN A 57 19.57 12.24 -5.42
C GLN A 57 19.00 11.95 -4.03
N GLU A 58 18.46 12.97 -3.36
CA GLU A 58 17.77 12.81 -2.08
C GLU A 58 16.53 11.92 -2.22
N TYR A 59 15.74 12.08 -3.28
CA TYR A 59 14.59 11.24 -3.58
C TYR A 59 15.00 9.78 -3.77
N LEU A 60 16.05 9.51 -4.55
CA LEU A 60 16.58 8.17 -4.76
C LEU A 60 17.08 7.53 -3.47
N GLN A 61 17.78 8.28 -2.62
CA GLN A 61 18.23 7.80 -1.32
C GLN A 61 17.06 7.40 -0.43
N LYS A 62 16.06 8.29 -0.28
CA LYS A 62 14.86 8.02 0.53
C LYS A 62 14.05 6.83 0.01
N LEU A 63 14.01 6.64 -1.30
CA LEU A 63 13.37 5.49 -1.93
C LEU A 63 14.11 4.19 -1.62
N GLN A 64 15.45 4.19 -1.68
CA GLN A 64 16.27 3.03 -1.30
C GLN A 64 16.11 2.67 0.17
N GLU A 65 16.06 3.65 1.06
CA GLU A 65 15.80 3.44 2.49
C GLU A 65 14.42 2.81 2.73
N ALA A 66 13.36 3.35 2.12
CA ALA A 66 12.00 2.82 2.24
C ALA A 66 11.93 1.37 1.72
N HIS A 67 12.62 1.07 0.62
CA HIS A 67 12.74 -0.28 0.08
C HIS A 67 13.49 -1.22 1.04
N ALA A 68 14.64 -0.82 1.58
CA ALA A 68 15.41 -1.63 2.53
C ALA A 68 14.59 -1.94 3.79
N ASP A 69 13.83 -0.97 4.29
CA ASP A 69 12.93 -1.14 5.42
C ASP A 69 11.78 -2.10 5.11
N LEU A 70 11.20 -2.02 3.90
CA LEU A 70 10.20 -2.97 3.43
C LEU A 70 10.77 -4.40 3.36
N MET A 71 11.99 -4.56 2.85
CA MET A 71 12.65 -5.87 2.81
C MET A 71 12.89 -6.45 4.21
N ARG A 72 13.20 -5.59 5.20
CA ARG A 72 13.36 -6.00 6.59
C ARG A 72 12.04 -6.48 7.21
N LEU A 73 10.89 -5.96 6.76
CA LEU A 73 9.58 -6.49 7.15
C LEU A 73 9.34 -7.91 6.63
N GLY A 74 10.02 -8.33 5.56
CA GLY A 74 9.94 -9.68 5.01
C GLY A 74 10.41 -10.79 5.98
N GLU A 75 11.15 -10.45 7.03
CA GLU A 75 11.52 -11.39 8.10
C GLU A 75 10.72 -11.18 9.40
N PHE A 76 10.11 -10.02 9.58
CA PHE A 76 9.41 -9.62 10.80
C PHE A 76 8.22 -10.53 11.17
N TRP A 77 7.56 -11.10 10.16
CA TRP A 77 6.41 -11.97 10.35
C TRP A 77 6.79 -13.40 10.73
N LYS A 78 8.05 -13.82 10.57
CA LYS A 78 8.52 -15.16 10.93
C LYS A 78 8.35 -15.37 12.44
N GLY A 79 7.55 -16.35 12.84
CA GLY A 79 7.21 -16.64 14.23
C GLY A 79 6.12 -15.75 14.85
N ARG A 80 5.56 -14.80 14.09
CA ARG A 80 4.45 -13.91 14.49
C ARG A 80 3.27 -13.99 13.52
N GLU A 81 3.24 -15.01 12.68
CA GLU A 81 2.22 -15.22 11.64
C GLU A 81 0.78 -15.17 12.20
N PRO A 82 0.47 -15.79 13.35
CA PRO A 82 -0.89 -15.75 13.90
C PRO A 82 -1.33 -14.33 14.30
N GLU A 83 -0.40 -13.50 14.78
CA GLU A 83 -0.65 -12.12 15.17
C GLU A 83 -0.84 -11.21 13.96
N VAL A 84 -0.05 -11.45 12.90
CA VAL A 84 0.05 -10.56 11.73
C VAL A 84 -1.03 -10.87 10.70
N PHE A 85 -1.36 -12.15 10.49
CA PHE A 85 -2.30 -12.59 9.46
C PHE A 85 -3.70 -12.92 9.99
N GLY A 86 -3.92 -12.90 11.31
CA GLY A 86 -5.25 -13.03 11.91
C GLY A 86 -5.96 -14.37 11.63
N GLY A 87 -5.23 -15.37 11.15
CA GLY A 87 -5.75 -16.68 10.78
C GLY A 87 -4.61 -17.70 10.63
N ARG A 88 -4.94 -18.99 10.59
CA ARG A 88 -3.96 -20.02 10.18
C ARG A 88 -3.58 -19.68 8.74
N TYR A 89 -2.38 -19.16 8.53
CA TYR A 89 -1.82 -19.07 7.19
C TYR A 89 -1.98 -20.44 6.52
N GLN A 90 -2.89 -20.52 5.56
CA GLN A 90 -3.10 -21.69 4.72
C GLN A 90 -2.46 -21.32 3.39
N PRO A 91 -1.18 -21.67 3.15
CA PRO A 91 -0.61 -21.51 1.83
C PRO A 91 -1.55 -22.23 0.86
N SER A 92 -1.90 -21.57 -0.24
CA SER A 92 -2.73 -22.16 -1.27
C SER A 92 -2.10 -23.48 -1.69
N LEU A 93 -2.79 -24.59 -1.41
CA LEU A 93 -2.39 -25.94 -1.86
C LEU A 93 -2.43 -26.09 -3.39
N LEU A 94 -2.82 -25.05 -4.11
CA LEU A 94 -2.62 -24.90 -5.55
C LEU A 94 -1.11 -24.73 -5.82
N VAL A 95 -0.40 -25.84 -5.74
CA VAL A 95 0.82 -26.06 -6.51
C VAL A 95 0.33 -26.17 -7.95
N GLU A 96 0.61 -25.18 -8.79
CA GLU A 96 0.48 -25.38 -10.23
C GLU A 96 1.22 -26.69 -10.56
N PRO A 97 0.56 -27.65 -11.25
CA PRO A 97 1.24 -28.88 -11.62
C PRO A 97 2.50 -28.51 -12.39
N LEU A 98 3.62 -29.16 -12.04
CA LEU A 98 4.86 -28.95 -12.78
C LEU A 98 4.59 -29.27 -14.26
N PRO A 99 5.08 -28.47 -15.21
CA PRO A 99 4.86 -28.72 -16.62
C PRO A 99 5.32 -30.14 -16.99
N GLY A 100 4.40 -30.96 -17.52
CA GLY A 100 4.59 -32.38 -17.78
C GLY A 100 3.90 -33.33 -16.79
N SER A 101 2.94 -32.82 -16.00
CA SER A 101 2.17 -33.63 -15.06
C SER A 101 1.17 -34.54 -15.80
N PRO A 102 0.67 -35.63 -15.19
CA PRO A 102 -0.31 -36.52 -15.82
C PRO A 102 -1.58 -35.81 -16.31
N GLU A 103 -1.95 -34.69 -15.67
CA GLU A 103 -3.07 -33.83 -16.03
C GLU A 103 -2.84 -33.00 -17.31
N ASP A 104 -1.58 -32.92 -17.79
CA ASP A 104 -1.21 -32.26 -19.04
C ASP A 104 -1.30 -33.19 -20.28
N ARG A 105 -1.71 -34.47 -20.11
CA ARG A 105 -1.78 -35.47 -21.20
C ARG A 105 -3.18 -35.68 -21.77
#